data_AF-A0A662N381-F1
#
_entry.id   AF-A0A662N381-F1
#
_cell.length_a   1.000
_cell.length_b   1.000
_cell.length_c   1.000
_cell.angle_alpha   90.00
_cell.angle_beta   90.00
_cell.angle_gamma   90.00
#
_symmetry.space_group_name_H-M   'P 1'
#
loop_
_entity.id
_entity.type
_entity.pdbx_description
1 polymer ?
#
loop_
_entity_poly.entity_id
_entity_poly.type
_entity_poly.pdbx_seq_one_letter_code
_entity_poly.pdbx_strand_id
1 'polypeptide(L)'
;MKNTIVRGLAPTRYRRCKDMKVRKIAALAVGAAMVGATLGYASAAMPGKEFFVKDGKPNVKIVVGANAPSTMDVASAADIAVALGSLLYTSEEVEASGASVVVKKDITDDPDDLTIYKYFYETVNDPITAEDWEDLPDDLWWNGSAYNGSYDDWVDAYKDNPWSYEVEDMDSLEEDFQIDWDFSLSEIHLVPTEPDDWEEDDIEQPPKEAKLSIPEGGFKVLLNYTISNWSVEVDLGVDEQWGIPASESFNVIDDDRPSEEDIADEYDVDPDDVTVEFENYVYEGVHEGESFTVLGNTYYVLSIGNQSFTYGKDHGEVWFHLGDVKDFDGYKVKAVDISVNENRALVEVTSPEGTDELVILYKDEEKDVFGDGGIILTLTDTFVGIDGNLIATIQVVTNQKEIESGDELVSGWTANITTGTDSEDKKVIKWIELSNADDIEAKTVDVLGKYKVYYKLETYTKDESDVDYDINDDDDKKDELMTAKALIVIEPTERVYETKELKVGDELDGWTIDAIKGETYTEITPMVPTEPITVLDTEIDVNAVDSNLILVGGPVANAITKYLVDQGLSTVDWENSDGDLEYIEDAFGTFDVLIVAGKDRYATRDAAKELMQYLAQL
;
A
#
# COMPACT_ATOMS: atom_id res chain seq x y z
N MET A 1 17.88 2.33 -27.59
CA MET A 1 17.86 2.55 -26.13
C MET A 1 16.99 1.44 -25.60
N LYS A 2 17.56 0.54 -24.79
CA LYS A 2 16.86 -0.62 -24.24
C LYS A 2 15.96 -0.10 -23.11
N ASN A 3 14.65 -0.15 -23.28
CA ASN A 3 13.71 -0.06 -22.18
C ASN A 3 13.43 -1.50 -21.77
N THR A 4 13.99 -1.90 -20.63
CA THR A 4 13.51 -3.05 -19.87
C THR A 4 12.28 -2.55 -19.12
N ILE A 5 11.11 -3.09 -19.45
CA ILE A 5 9.89 -2.87 -18.68
C ILE A 5 9.76 -4.11 -17.80
N VAL A 6 9.91 -3.93 -16.49
CA VAL A 6 9.43 -4.89 -15.50
C VAL A 6 7.93 -4.61 -15.41
N ARG A 7 7.09 -5.50 -15.95
CA ARG A 7 5.64 -5.34 -15.88
C ARG A 7 5.17 -5.93 -14.56
N GLY A 8 4.54 -5.08 -13.76
CA GLY A 8 3.52 -5.52 -12.83
C GLY A 8 2.20 -4.92 -13.31
N LEU A 9 1.13 -5.70 -13.13
CA LEU A 9 -0.30 -5.37 -13.31
C LEU A 9 -0.87 -5.59 -14.72
N ALA A 10 -1.48 -6.77 -14.90
CA ALA A 10 -2.53 -7.04 -15.88
C ALA A 10 -3.86 -6.38 -15.45
N PRO A 11 -4.70 -5.87 -16.38
CA PRO A 11 -6.08 -5.48 -16.11
C PRO A 11 -7.10 -6.41 -16.79
N THR A 12 -7.96 -7.06 -16.00
CA THR A 12 -9.06 -7.93 -16.47
C THR A 12 -10.36 -7.20 -16.86
N ARG A 13 -11.15 -7.89 -17.69
CA ARG A 13 -12.21 -7.46 -18.64
C ARG A 13 -13.45 -6.75 -18.05
N TYR A 14 -14.01 -5.83 -18.84
CA TYR A 14 -15.28 -5.12 -18.60
C TYR A 14 -16.47 -5.77 -19.35
N ARG A 15 -17.53 -6.16 -18.63
CA ARG A 15 -18.88 -6.35 -19.22
C ARG A 15 -19.58 -4.99 -19.39
N ARG A 16 -20.07 -4.72 -20.60
CA ARG A 16 -20.87 -3.52 -20.96
C ARG A 16 -22.03 -3.29 -20.00
N CYS A 17 -21.88 -2.33 -19.09
CA CYS A 17 -23.00 -1.74 -18.38
C CYS A 17 -23.51 -0.51 -19.13
N LYS A 18 -24.82 -0.52 -19.37
CA LYS A 18 -25.59 0.41 -20.20
C LYS A 18 -25.55 1.85 -19.62
N ASP A 19 -25.07 2.80 -20.41
CA ASP A 19 -25.21 4.28 -20.31
C ASP A 19 -25.72 4.86 -18.96
N MET A 20 -24.82 5.35 -18.10
CA MET A 20 -25.16 6.36 -17.07
C MET A 20 -24.66 7.75 -17.47
N LYS A 21 -25.60 8.64 -17.80
CA LYS A 21 -25.34 10.07 -18.01
C LYS A 21 -24.99 10.78 -16.70
N VAL A 22 -23.71 11.03 -16.44
CA VAL A 22 -23.26 11.86 -15.31
C VAL A 22 -23.62 13.33 -15.55
N ARG A 23 -24.36 13.94 -14.62
CA ARG A 23 -24.77 15.35 -14.67
C ARG A 23 -23.74 16.24 -13.95
N LYS A 24 -23.33 17.29 -14.67
CA LYS A 24 -22.49 18.45 -14.33
C LYS A 24 -22.39 18.81 -12.84
N ILE A 25 -21.15 18.91 -12.33
CA ILE A 25 -20.80 19.60 -11.08
C ILE A 25 -20.45 21.06 -11.41
N ALA A 26 -21.07 22.00 -10.70
CA ALA A 26 -20.88 23.44 -10.89
C ALA A 26 -19.83 23.99 -9.92
N ALA A 27 -18.88 24.78 -10.41
CA ALA A 27 -17.87 25.50 -9.63
C ALA A 27 -18.18 26.99 -9.59
N LEU A 28 -18.08 27.62 -8.40
CA LEU A 28 -17.91 29.07 -8.30
C LEU A 28 -17.41 29.49 -6.90
N ALA A 29 -16.21 30.08 -6.83
CA ALA A 29 -15.94 31.45 -6.33
C ALA A 29 -14.43 31.65 -6.08
N VAL A 30 -13.95 32.82 -6.50
CA VAL A 30 -12.55 33.27 -6.50
C VAL A 30 -12.27 34.08 -5.23
N GLY A 31 -11.12 33.87 -4.58
CA GLY A 31 -10.60 34.72 -3.51
C GLY A 31 -9.07 34.67 -3.43
N ALA A 32 -8.40 35.82 -3.43
CA ALA A 32 -6.95 35.96 -3.57
C ALA A 32 -6.20 35.68 -2.25
N ALA A 33 -5.17 34.83 -2.30
CA ALA A 33 -4.22 34.61 -1.21
C ALA A 33 -2.99 35.53 -1.34
N MET A 34 -2.55 36.18 -0.25
CA MET A 34 -1.26 36.85 -0.17
C MET A 34 -0.39 36.20 0.91
N VAL A 35 0.80 35.73 0.52
CA VAL A 35 1.83 35.17 1.38
C VAL A 35 2.75 36.29 1.86
N GLY A 36 2.82 36.53 3.18
CA GLY A 36 3.74 37.49 3.79
C GLY A 36 5.02 36.81 4.30
N ALA A 37 6.18 37.21 3.79
CA ALA A 37 7.49 36.78 4.28
C ALA A 37 7.99 37.71 5.41
N THR A 38 8.35 37.16 6.57
CA THR A 38 8.97 37.92 7.67
C THR A 38 10.50 37.96 7.52
N LEU A 39 11.08 39.16 7.35
CA LEU A 39 12.51 39.42 7.49
C LEU A 39 12.77 40.07 8.85
N GLY A 40 13.60 39.45 9.69
CA GLY A 40 13.90 39.94 11.03
C GLY A 40 14.85 41.15 11.04
N TYR A 41 14.45 42.21 11.73
CA TYR A 41 15.34 43.28 12.17
C TYR A 41 15.59 43.16 13.68
N ALA A 42 16.86 43.27 14.08
CA ALA A 42 17.28 43.29 15.47
C ALA A 42 17.67 44.72 15.87
N SER A 43 16.90 45.36 16.75
CA SER A 43 17.27 46.57 17.52
C SER A 43 16.14 46.94 18.50
N ALA A 44 16.46 47.11 19.79
CA ALA A 44 15.58 47.48 20.92
C ALA A 44 14.41 46.52 21.24
N ALA A 45 14.04 46.38 22.52
CA ALA A 45 12.90 45.58 22.95
C ALA A 45 11.59 46.31 22.58
N MET A 46 11.19 46.21 21.31
CA MET A 46 9.92 46.74 20.83
C MET A 46 8.74 45.92 21.36
N PRO A 47 7.60 46.54 21.71
CA PRO A 47 6.46 45.80 22.21
C PRO A 47 5.80 44.94 21.13
N GLY A 48 5.23 43.79 21.51
CA GLY A 48 4.52 42.91 20.59
C GLY A 48 3.16 43.47 20.11
N LYS A 49 2.51 42.77 19.16
CA LYS A 49 1.24 43.18 18.53
C LYS A 49 0.15 43.58 19.54
N GLU A 50 0.04 42.87 20.66
CA GLU A 50 -0.97 43.14 21.69
C GLU A 50 -0.87 44.52 22.33
N PHE A 51 0.32 45.14 22.38
CA PHE A 51 0.47 46.52 22.85
C PHE A 51 -0.32 47.49 21.96
N PHE A 52 -0.30 47.25 20.65
CA PHE A 52 -0.90 48.10 19.63
C PHE A 52 -2.37 47.76 19.36
N VAL A 53 -2.67 46.46 19.24
CA VAL A 53 -3.97 45.93 18.82
C VAL A 53 -4.31 44.70 19.65
N LYS A 54 -5.49 44.71 20.26
CA LYS A 54 -6.05 43.59 21.01
C LYS A 54 -7.43 43.25 20.45
N ASP A 55 -7.65 41.98 20.13
CA ASP A 55 -8.90 41.49 19.53
C ASP A 55 -9.34 42.27 18.27
N GLY A 56 -8.38 42.60 17.40
CA GLY A 56 -8.61 43.38 16.17
C GLY A 56 -8.91 44.87 16.41
N LYS A 57 -8.93 45.35 17.66
CA LYS A 57 -9.21 46.74 18.04
C LYS A 57 -7.96 47.46 18.53
N PRO A 58 -7.89 48.80 18.39
CA PRO A 58 -6.79 49.58 18.97
C PRO A 58 -6.68 49.34 20.48
N ASN A 59 -5.49 49.02 20.95
CA ASN A 59 -5.17 48.88 22.39
C ASN A 59 -4.26 50.02 22.90
N VAL A 60 -4.02 51.02 22.05
CA VAL A 60 -3.08 52.12 22.26
C VAL A 60 -3.68 53.46 21.84
N LYS A 61 -3.28 54.55 22.49
CA LYS A 61 -3.53 55.94 22.06
C LYS A 61 -2.23 56.59 21.61
N ILE A 62 -2.25 57.28 20.46
CA ILE A 62 -1.13 58.07 19.97
C ILE A 62 -1.27 59.47 20.52
N VAL A 63 -0.32 59.91 21.33
CA VAL A 63 -0.35 61.19 22.03
C VAL A 63 0.64 62.16 21.41
N VAL A 64 0.14 63.30 20.95
CA VAL A 64 0.96 64.36 20.34
C VAL A 64 0.99 65.58 21.24
N GLY A 65 2.14 66.25 21.32
CA GLY A 65 2.28 67.49 22.06
C GLY A 65 1.35 68.61 21.59
N ALA A 66 0.51 69.17 22.47
CA ALA A 66 -0.34 70.33 22.16
C ALA A 66 0.48 71.60 21.88
N ASN A 67 1.70 71.66 22.43
CA ASN A 67 2.66 72.75 22.21
C ASN A 67 3.65 72.45 21.09
N ALA A 68 3.48 71.37 20.31
CA ALA A 68 4.37 71.03 19.21
C ALA A 68 4.49 72.23 18.24
N PRO A 69 5.67 72.87 18.13
CA PRO A 69 5.85 74.06 17.31
C PRO A 69 5.91 73.75 15.79
N SER A 70 5.42 72.58 15.37
CA SER A 70 5.46 72.08 13.99
C SER A 70 4.28 71.19 13.65
N THR A 71 3.75 71.38 12.44
CA THR A 71 2.79 70.47 11.76
C THR A 71 3.33 69.06 11.52
N MET A 72 4.61 68.78 11.83
CA MET A 72 5.31 67.56 11.43
C MET A 72 5.21 66.43 12.46
N ASP A 73 5.18 66.72 13.76
CA ASP A 73 4.94 65.69 14.78
C ASP A 73 3.50 65.17 14.71
N VAL A 74 2.56 66.07 14.41
CA VAL A 74 1.15 65.73 14.09
C VAL A 74 1.08 64.85 12.83
N ALA A 75 1.86 65.15 11.79
CA ALA A 75 1.92 64.32 10.59
C ALA A 75 2.54 62.93 10.87
N SER A 76 3.58 62.86 11.69
CA SER A 76 4.16 61.59 12.15
C SER A 76 3.16 60.74 12.92
N ALA A 77 2.40 61.35 13.82
CA ALA A 77 1.35 60.65 14.56
C ALA A 77 0.20 60.17 13.65
N ALA A 78 -0.19 60.97 12.65
CA ALA A 78 -1.19 60.57 11.67
C ALA A 78 -0.71 59.37 10.83
N ASP A 79 0.55 59.36 10.40
CA ASP A 79 1.09 58.25 9.62
C ASP A 79 1.24 56.96 10.46
N ILE A 80 1.63 57.08 11.75
CA ILE A 80 1.61 55.95 12.69
C ILE A 80 0.16 55.44 12.87
N ALA A 81 -0.84 56.33 12.96
CA ALA A 81 -2.25 55.93 13.06
C ALA A 81 -2.72 55.15 11.83
N VAL A 82 -2.29 55.55 10.63
CA VAL A 82 -2.58 54.83 9.39
C VAL A 82 -1.92 53.45 9.39
N ALA A 83 -0.65 53.35 9.80
CA ALA A 83 0.05 52.08 9.91
C ALA A 83 -0.57 51.14 10.97
N LEU A 84 -1.09 51.68 12.08
CA LEU A 84 -1.88 50.90 13.03
C LEU A 84 -3.20 50.43 12.45
N GLY A 85 -3.83 51.26 11.61
CA GLY A 85 -5.08 50.92 10.92
C GLY A 85 -4.99 49.64 10.08
N SER A 86 -3.84 49.31 9.50
CA SER A 86 -3.67 48.05 8.75
C SER A 86 -3.63 46.80 9.62
N LEU A 87 -3.49 46.94 10.95
CA LEU A 87 -3.47 45.83 11.89
C LEU A 87 -4.84 45.55 12.51
N LEU A 88 -5.85 46.37 12.21
CA LEU A 88 -7.19 46.25 12.79
C LEU A 88 -8.05 45.27 11.99
N TYR A 89 -7.87 43.98 12.25
CA TYR A 89 -8.70 42.93 11.68
C TYR A 89 -8.81 41.72 12.62
N THR A 90 -9.83 40.91 12.42
CA THR A 90 -9.91 39.53 12.95
C THR A 90 -9.77 38.54 11.80
N SER A 91 -9.29 37.33 12.09
CA SER A 91 -9.15 36.27 11.09
C SER A 91 -9.74 34.94 11.56
N GLU A 92 -10.39 34.20 10.67
CA GLU A 92 -10.89 32.84 10.92
C GLU A 92 -10.51 31.89 9.78
N GLU A 93 -10.27 30.61 10.10
CA GLU A 93 -10.03 29.57 9.08
C GLU A 93 -11.37 29.01 8.58
N VAL A 94 -11.55 28.98 7.26
CA VAL A 94 -12.74 28.45 6.60
C VAL A 94 -12.34 27.32 5.66
N GLU A 95 -13.04 26.19 5.72
CA GLU A 95 -12.86 25.08 4.77
C GLU A 95 -13.49 25.42 3.42
N ALA A 96 -12.71 25.35 2.34
CA ALA A 96 -13.22 25.37 0.97
C ALA A 96 -13.60 23.96 0.52
N SER A 97 -14.72 23.86 -0.18
CA SER A 97 -15.17 22.60 -0.79
C SER A 97 -14.42 22.30 -2.11
N GLY A 98 -13.63 21.22 -2.12
CA GLY A 98 -13.26 20.43 -3.32
C GLY A 98 -12.16 21.00 -4.25
N ALA A 99 -10.89 20.80 -3.90
CA ALA A 99 -9.73 21.14 -4.74
C ALA A 99 -9.21 19.96 -5.58
N SER A 100 -9.31 18.73 -5.07
CA SER A 100 -8.95 17.50 -5.78
C SER A 100 -9.85 16.33 -5.37
N VAL A 101 -9.89 15.30 -6.22
CA VAL A 101 -10.56 14.03 -5.93
C VAL A 101 -9.54 12.90 -5.95
N VAL A 102 -9.63 12.02 -4.97
CA VAL A 102 -8.91 10.74 -5.00
C VAL A 102 -9.87 9.73 -5.61
N VAL A 103 -9.42 9.05 -6.64
CA VAL A 103 -10.14 7.97 -7.30
C VAL A 103 -9.46 6.64 -7.02
N LYS A 104 -10.21 5.55 -7.09
CA LYS A 104 -9.70 4.20 -6.99
C LYS A 104 -10.26 3.28 -8.10
N LYS A 105 -9.44 2.33 -8.52
CA LYS A 105 -9.80 1.24 -9.43
C LYS A 105 -9.49 -0.08 -8.74
N ASP A 106 -10.45 -0.99 -8.77
CA ASP A 106 -10.23 -2.37 -8.32
C ASP A 106 -9.34 -3.05 -9.36
N ILE A 107 -8.17 -3.51 -8.92
CA ILE A 107 -7.17 -4.22 -9.73
C ILE A 107 -6.95 -5.63 -9.17
N THR A 108 -7.90 -6.12 -8.37
CA THR A 108 -7.83 -7.48 -7.85
C THR A 108 -8.06 -8.45 -8.97
N ASP A 109 -7.21 -9.47 -9.02
CA ASP A 109 -7.41 -10.57 -9.93
C ASP A 109 -8.50 -11.53 -9.39
N ASP A 110 -9.58 -11.67 -10.15
CA ASP A 110 -10.85 -12.29 -9.73
C ASP A 110 -11.33 -13.28 -10.80
N PRO A 111 -11.07 -14.58 -10.63
CA PRO A 111 -11.43 -15.60 -11.62
C PRO A 111 -12.93 -15.71 -11.82
N ASP A 112 -13.35 -16.20 -12.99
CA ASP A 112 -14.77 -16.44 -13.28
C ASP A 112 -15.33 -17.60 -12.44
N ASP A 113 -16.50 -17.37 -11.84
CA ASP A 113 -17.26 -18.41 -11.13
C ASP A 113 -17.68 -19.57 -12.04
N LEU A 114 -17.55 -20.80 -11.54
CA LEU A 114 -17.96 -21.99 -12.27
C LEU A 114 -19.46 -22.21 -12.15
N THR A 115 -20.19 -22.02 -13.25
CA THR A 115 -21.62 -22.32 -13.27
C THR A 115 -21.83 -23.81 -13.54
N ILE A 116 -22.29 -24.54 -12.52
CA ILE A 116 -22.38 -26.01 -12.54
C ILE A 116 -23.80 -26.53 -12.84
N TYR A 117 -24.83 -25.71 -12.61
CA TYR A 117 -26.22 -25.99 -12.96
C TYR A 117 -26.88 -24.71 -13.45
N LYS A 118 -27.72 -24.78 -14.49
CA LYS A 118 -28.40 -23.60 -15.04
C LYS A 118 -29.73 -23.91 -15.71
N TYR A 119 -30.84 -23.57 -15.07
CA TYR A 119 -32.18 -23.67 -15.65
C TYR A 119 -32.73 -22.30 -16.08
N PHE A 120 -32.23 -21.74 -17.19
CA PHE A 120 -32.74 -20.49 -17.78
C PHE A 120 -33.33 -20.75 -19.17
N TYR A 121 -34.24 -19.88 -19.61
CA TYR A 121 -34.87 -19.97 -20.94
C TYR A 121 -33.84 -20.05 -22.07
N GLU A 122 -32.75 -19.28 -21.99
CA GLU A 122 -31.65 -19.33 -22.98
C GLU A 122 -30.89 -20.67 -22.98
N THR A 123 -30.90 -21.38 -21.86
CA THR A 123 -30.24 -22.67 -21.69
C THR A 123 -31.11 -23.77 -22.29
N VAL A 124 -32.37 -23.86 -21.85
CA VAL A 124 -33.28 -24.93 -22.27
C VAL A 124 -33.89 -24.70 -23.66
N ASN A 125 -33.98 -23.43 -24.09
CA ASN A 125 -34.65 -23.02 -25.32
C ASN A 125 -36.12 -23.49 -25.43
N ASP A 126 -36.76 -23.71 -24.28
CA ASP A 126 -38.14 -24.15 -24.10
C ASP A 126 -38.81 -23.32 -22.96
N PRO A 127 -40.15 -23.32 -22.88
CA PRO A 127 -40.89 -22.66 -21.79
C PRO A 127 -40.38 -23.07 -20.41
N ILE A 128 -40.37 -22.11 -19.47
CA ILE A 128 -40.04 -22.39 -18.08
C ILE A 128 -41.29 -22.91 -17.39
N THR A 129 -41.22 -24.08 -16.78
CA THR A 129 -42.39 -24.79 -16.23
C THR A 129 -42.28 -25.12 -14.75
N ALA A 130 -41.11 -24.95 -14.13
CA ALA A 130 -40.96 -25.24 -12.70
C ALA A 130 -41.72 -24.19 -11.87
N GLU A 131 -42.62 -24.63 -10.99
CA GLU A 131 -43.36 -23.75 -10.07
C GLU A 131 -42.64 -23.70 -8.72
N ASP A 132 -42.10 -24.84 -8.27
CA ASP A 132 -41.38 -24.97 -7.02
C ASP A 132 -39.99 -25.60 -7.21
N TRP A 133 -39.24 -25.67 -6.11
CA TRP A 133 -37.91 -26.27 -6.05
C TRP A 133 -37.85 -27.72 -6.55
N GLU A 134 -38.85 -28.53 -6.19
CA GLU A 134 -38.93 -29.96 -6.54
C GLU A 134 -39.23 -30.17 -8.04
N ASP A 135 -39.69 -29.12 -8.75
CA ASP A 135 -39.97 -29.16 -10.18
C ASP A 135 -38.77 -28.76 -11.04
N LEU A 136 -37.64 -28.41 -10.42
CA LEU A 136 -36.41 -28.12 -11.15
C LEU A 136 -35.93 -29.38 -11.90
N PRO A 137 -35.54 -29.26 -13.19
CA PRO A 137 -35.04 -30.39 -13.96
C PRO A 137 -33.76 -30.97 -13.34
N ASP A 138 -33.64 -32.29 -13.36
CA ASP A 138 -32.50 -33.07 -12.86
C ASP A 138 -31.36 -33.22 -13.89
N ASP A 139 -31.60 -32.81 -15.13
CA ASP A 139 -30.74 -33.03 -16.29
C ASP A 139 -30.11 -31.74 -16.84
N LEU A 140 -29.95 -30.70 -16.01
CA LEU A 140 -29.38 -29.40 -16.42
C LEU A 140 -28.06 -29.05 -15.73
N TRP A 141 -27.33 -30.07 -15.29
CA TRP A 141 -25.95 -29.95 -14.85
C TRP A 141 -25.01 -29.81 -16.04
N TRP A 142 -23.89 -29.12 -15.82
CA TRP A 142 -22.87 -28.90 -16.85
C TRP A 142 -22.07 -30.17 -17.12
N ASN A 143 -22.11 -30.70 -18.35
CA ASN A 143 -21.38 -31.94 -18.70
C ASN A 143 -20.03 -31.71 -19.39
N GLY A 144 -19.43 -30.52 -19.25
CA GLY A 144 -18.20 -30.14 -19.97
C GLY A 144 -18.45 -29.44 -21.31
N SER A 145 -19.69 -29.44 -21.82
CA SER A 145 -20.02 -28.80 -23.10
C SER A 145 -21.35 -28.04 -23.13
N ALA A 146 -22.35 -28.52 -22.39
CA ALA A 146 -23.67 -27.92 -22.30
C ALA A 146 -24.33 -28.26 -20.95
N TYR A 147 -25.42 -27.56 -20.64
CA TYR A 147 -26.29 -27.84 -19.50
C TYR A 147 -27.39 -28.80 -19.91
N ASN A 148 -27.05 -30.07 -20.06
CA ASN A 148 -27.97 -31.15 -20.40
C ASN A 148 -27.51 -32.50 -19.82
N GLY A 149 -26.80 -32.46 -18.69
CA GLY A 149 -26.27 -33.62 -17.98
C GLY A 149 -26.86 -33.77 -16.58
N SER A 150 -26.61 -34.94 -15.99
CA SER A 150 -26.86 -35.25 -14.59
C SER A 150 -25.74 -34.70 -13.68
N TYR A 151 -25.95 -34.75 -12.37
CA TYR A 151 -24.91 -34.39 -11.39
C TYR A 151 -23.61 -35.19 -11.60
N ASP A 152 -23.71 -36.49 -11.87
CA ASP A 152 -22.54 -37.34 -12.15
C ASP A 152 -21.81 -36.91 -13.43
N ASP A 153 -22.53 -36.50 -14.47
CA ASP A 153 -21.91 -35.99 -15.70
C ASP A 153 -21.10 -34.71 -15.43
N TRP A 154 -21.53 -33.89 -14.47
CA TRP A 154 -20.77 -32.72 -14.03
C TRP A 154 -19.51 -33.09 -13.26
N VAL A 155 -19.60 -34.01 -12.30
CA VAL A 155 -18.44 -34.51 -11.54
C VAL A 155 -17.40 -35.11 -12.50
N ASP A 156 -17.82 -35.95 -13.44
CA ASP A 156 -16.94 -36.57 -14.45
C ASP A 156 -16.32 -35.53 -15.38
N ALA A 157 -17.06 -34.51 -15.80
CA ALA A 157 -16.53 -33.45 -16.67
C ALA A 157 -15.35 -32.68 -16.05
N TYR A 158 -15.44 -32.38 -14.76
CA TYR A 158 -14.38 -31.69 -14.00
C TYR A 158 -13.23 -32.61 -13.56
N LYS A 159 -13.45 -33.92 -13.54
CA LYS A 159 -12.38 -34.90 -13.39
C LYS A 159 -11.44 -34.88 -14.59
N ASP A 160 -12.01 -34.89 -15.80
CA ASP A 160 -11.23 -34.92 -17.04
C ASP A 160 -10.68 -33.55 -17.45
N ASN A 161 -11.37 -32.47 -17.06
CA ASN A 161 -10.94 -31.09 -17.31
C ASN A 161 -10.97 -30.31 -15.98
N PRO A 162 -9.92 -30.43 -15.16
CA PRO A 162 -9.80 -29.67 -13.93
C PRO A 162 -9.95 -28.18 -14.22
N TRP A 163 -10.63 -27.46 -13.33
CA TRP A 163 -10.54 -26.02 -13.36
C TRP A 163 -9.12 -25.63 -12.97
N SER A 164 -8.52 -24.71 -13.71
CA SER A 164 -7.17 -24.21 -13.45
C SER A 164 -7.16 -22.70 -13.54
N TYR A 165 -6.25 -22.11 -12.76
CA TYR A 165 -6.05 -20.68 -12.71
C TYR A 165 -4.63 -20.37 -12.24
N GLU A 166 -4.08 -19.29 -12.74
CA GLU A 166 -2.73 -18.82 -12.47
C GLU A 166 -2.82 -17.60 -11.55
N VAL A 167 -1.95 -17.52 -10.54
CA VAL A 167 -1.83 -16.35 -9.68
C VAL A 167 -0.40 -15.86 -9.72
N GLU A 168 -0.28 -14.61 -10.15
CA GLU A 168 1.02 -14.04 -10.47
C GLU A 168 1.80 -13.57 -9.24
N ASP A 169 3.13 -13.64 -9.34
CA ASP A 169 4.11 -13.09 -8.40
C ASP A 169 3.97 -13.60 -6.96
N MET A 170 3.83 -14.92 -6.80
CA MET A 170 3.44 -15.52 -5.52
C MET A 170 4.58 -16.13 -4.71
N ASP A 171 5.61 -16.63 -5.39
CA ASP A 171 6.87 -17.10 -4.81
C ASP A 171 8.08 -16.48 -5.54
N SER A 172 9.30 -16.83 -5.15
CA SER A 172 10.50 -16.23 -5.73
C SER A 172 11.72 -17.15 -5.72
N LEU A 173 12.64 -16.84 -6.63
CA LEU A 173 13.98 -17.41 -6.73
C LEU A 173 15.01 -16.34 -6.39
N GLU A 174 15.86 -16.61 -5.38
CA GLU A 174 16.95 -15.71 -4.95
C GLU A 174 16.56 -14.23 -4.75
N GLU A 175 15.27 -13.92 -4.54
CA GLU A 175 14.68 -12.55 -4.53
C GLU A 175 14.69 -11.82 -5.89
N ASP A 176 15.22 -12.44 -6.96
CA ASP A 176 15.44 -11.81 -8.27
C ASP A 176 14.37 -12.16 -9.32
N PHE A 177 13.78 -13.36 -9.24
CA PHE A 177 12.67 -13.79 -10.10
C PHE A 177 11.45 -14.09 -9.27
N GLN A 178 10.27 -13.72 -9.78
CA GLN A 178 8.99 -14.11 -9.21
C GLN A 178 8.53 -15.44 -9.85
N ILE A 179 7.69 -16.16 -9.13
CA ILE A 179 7.17 -17.48 -9.49
C ILE A 179 5.67 -17.46 -9.30
N ASP A 180 4.96 -17.93 -10.31
CA ASP A 180 3.51 -17.95 -10.33
C ASP A 180 2.99 -19.25 -9.70
N TRP A 181 1.72 -19.21 -9.29
CA TRP A 181 1.02 -20.39 -8.79
C TRP A 181 -0.02 -20.83 -9.81
N ASP A 182 0.25 -21.92 -10.54
CA ASP A 182 -0.79 -22.59 -11.31
C ASP A 182 -1.52 -23.56 -10.41
N PHE A 183 -2.72 -23.21 -10.00
CA PHE A 183 -3.51 -24.13 -9.21
C PHE A 183 -4.63 -24.76 -10.02
N SER A 184 -4.98 -25.99 -9.65
CA SER A 184 -6.08 -26.71 -10.27
C SER A 184 -6.94 -27.45 -9.25
N LEU A 185 -8.24 -27.45 -9.52
CA LEU A 185 -9.26 -28.16 -8.76
C LEU A 185 -9.93 -29.20 -9.67
N SER A 186 -9.87 -30.44 -9.24
CA SER A 186 -10.46 -31.60 -9.90
C SER A 186 -11.34 -32.37 -8.91
N GLU A 187 -12.30 -33.12 -9.45
CA GLU A 187 -13.16 -34.01 -8.66
C GLU A 187 -13.87 -33.27 -7.50
N ILE A 188 -14.44 -32.10 -7.80
CA ILE A 188 -15.20 -31.31 -6.81
C ILE A 188 -16.56 -31.99 -6.62
N HIS A 189 -16.86 -32.38 -5.38
CA HIS A 189 -18.15 -32.92 -4.98
C HIS A 189 -18.89 -31.92 -4.09
N LEU A 190 -20.22 -31.96 -4.18
CA LEU A 190 -21.11 -31.35 -3.21
C LEU A 190 -21.42 -32.38 -2.13
N VAL A 191 -21.32 -31.98 -0.87
CA VAL A 191 -21.74 -32.80 0.28
C VAL A 191 -22.70 -32.02 1.18
N PRO A 192 -23.64 -32.68 1.85
CA PRO A 192 -24.67 -31.99 2.62
C PRO A 192 -24.06 -31.23 3.82
N THR A 193 -24.69 -30.10 4.17
CA THR A 193 -24.20 -29.29 5.29
C THR A 193 -24.48 -29.97 6.63
N GLU A 194 -25.63 -30.62 6.74
CA GLU A 194 -26.03 -31.54 7.80
C GLU A 194 -26.44 -32.88 7.19
N PRO A 195 -26.15 -34.04 7.82
CA PRO A 195 -26.37 -35.37 7.22
C PRO A 195 -27.80 -35.69 6.76
N ASP A 196 -28.81 -34.97 7.26
CA ASP A 196 -30.22 -35.18 6.94
C ASP A 196 -30.75 -34.19 5.87
N ASP A 197 -29.89 -33.31 5.30
CA ASP A 197 -30.32 -32.28 4.34
C ASP A 197 -30.73 -32.90 2.99
N TRP A 198 -29.95 -33.87 2.49
CA TRP A 198 -30.13 -34.61 1.25
C TRP A 198 -29.13 -35.78 1.17
N GLU A 199 -29.38 -36.79 0.34
CA GLU A 199 -28.47 -37.94 0.17
C GLU A 199 -27.43 -37.64 -0.93
N GLU A 200 -26.15 -37.85 -0.61
CA GLU A 200 -25.02 -37.52 -1.48
C GLU A 200 -25.03 -38.30 -2.81
N ASP A 201 -25.54 -39.53 -2.79
CA ASP A 201 -25.61 -40.41 -3.95
C ASP A 201 -26.89 -40.19 -4.81
N ASP A 202 -27.73 -39.21 -4.47
CA ASP A 202 -29.05 -38.98 -5.11
C ASP A 202 -29.35 -37.49 -5.30
N ILE A 203 -28.43 -36.77 -5.95
CA ILE A 203 -28.60 -35.34 -6.27
C ILE A 203 -29.33 -35.19 -7.61
N GLU A 204 -30.65 -35.04 -7.55
CA GLU A 204 -31.46 -34.67 -8.72
C GLU A 204 -31.41 -33.15 -8.95
N GLN A 205 -31.88 -32.36 -7.97
CA GLN A 205 -31.87 -30.90 -8.02
C GLN A 205 -30.60 -30.32 -7.36
N PRO A 206 -30.08 -29.17 -7.83
CA PRO A 206 -28.91 -28.53 -7.19
C PRO A 206 -29.20 -28.25 -5.72
N PRO A 207 -28.38 -28.61 -4.73
CA PRO A 207 -28.76 -28.48 -3.32
C PRO A 207 -28.94 -27.01 -2.86
N LYS A 208 -29.78 -26.75 -1.85
CA LYS A 208 -29.98 -25.38 -1.34
C LYS A 208 -28.73 -24.81 -0.66
N GLU A 209 -28.03 -25.67 0.03
CA GLU A 209 -26.71 -25.44 0.61
C GLU A 209 -25.88 -26.71 0.45
N ALA A 210 -24.57 -26.55 0.24
CA ALA A 210 -23.62 -27.65 0.21
C ALA A 210 -22.29 -27.20 0.82
N LYS A 211 -21.54 -28.16 1.33
CA LYS A 211 -20.08 -28.05 1.48
C LYS A 211 -19.45 -28.55 0.18
N LEU A 212 -18.23 -28.11 -0.07
CA LEU A 212 -17.38 -28.71 -1.07
C LEU A 212 -16.61 -29.86 -0.44
N SER A 213 -16.50 -30.95 -1.16
CA SER A 213 -15.58 -32.05 -0.89
C SER A 213 -14.61 -32.17 -2.07
N ILE A 214 -13.31 -32.13 -1.78
CA ILE A 214 -12.23 -32.31 -2.76
C ILE A 214 -11.39 -33.48 -2.25
N PRO A 215 -11.23 -34.57 -3.00
CA PRO A 215 -10.46 -35.73 -2.54
C PRO A 215 -8.98 -35.40 -2.38
N GLU A 216 -8.26 -36.22 -1.62
CA GLU A 216 -6.79 -36.23 -1.57
C GLU A 216 -6.21 -36.14 -2.99
N GLY A 217 -5.32 -35.17 -3.22
CA GLY A 217 -4.70 -34.93 -4.52
C GLY A 217 -5.56 -34.16 -5.55
N GLY A 218 -6.82 -33.86 -5.23
CA GLY A 218 -7.77 -33.16 -6.10
C GLY A 218 -7.52 -31.65 -6.23
N PHE A 219 -6.83 -31.05 -5.26
CA PHE A 219 -6.37 -29.67 -5.29
C PHE A 219 -4.85 -29.65 -5.44
N LYS A 220 -4.37 -29.05 -6.54
CA LYS A 220 -2.96 -28.96 -6.88
C LYS A 220 -2.49 -27.54 -7.06
N VAL A 221 -1.20 -27.30 -6.83
CA VAL A 221 -0.51 -26.02 -7.05
C VAL A 221 0.86 -26.33 -7.66
N LEU A 222 1.09 -25.95 -8.90
CA LEU A 222 2.38 -26.07 -9.58
C LEU A 222 3.17 -24.79 -9.37
N LEU A 223 4.44 -24.94 -9.03
CA LEU A 223 5.43 -23.86 -8.99
C LEU A 223 6.53 -24.20 -9.99
N ASN A 224 6.69 -23.37 -11.01
CA ASN A 224 7.61 -23.58 -12.13
C ASN A 224 8.89 -22.76 -11.94
N TYR A 225 10.00 -23.41 -11.59
CA TYR A 225 11.28 -22.73 -11.38
C TYR A 225 12.11 -22.57 -12.65
N THR A 226 11.52 -22.76 -13.84
CA THR A 226 12.20 -22.51 -15.11
C THR A 226 11.78 -21.21 -15.74
N ILE A 227 12.58 -20.16 -15.55
CA ILE A 227 12.30 -18.85 -16.12
C ILE A 227 12.71 -18.81 -17.58
N SER A 228 11.75 -18.51 -18.43
CA SER A 228 11.85 -18.45 -19.89
C SER A 228 11.86 -17.00 -20.38
N ASN A 229 12.51 -16.76 -21.51
CA ASN A 229 12.41 -15.50 -22.25
C ASN A 229 11.60 -15.76 -23.53
N TRP A 230 10.48 -15.07 -23.63
CA TRP A 230 9.52 -15.18 -24.72
C TRP A 230 9.60 -13.96 -25.61
N SER A 231 9.75 -14.15 -26.92
CA SER A 231 9.62 -13.10 -27.91
C SER A 231 8.15 -12.97 -28.30
N VAL A 232 7.59 -11.78 -28.14
CA VAL A 232 6.21 -11.45 -28.50
C VAL A 232 6.22 -10.50 -29.69
N GLU A 233 5.43 -10.81 -30.72
CA GLU A 233 5.13 -9.91 -31.83
C GLU A 233 3.61 -9.73 -31.93
N VAL A 234 3.15 -8.48 -31.98
CA VAL A 234 1.74 -8.09 -32.13
C VAL A 234 1.56 -7.39 -33.46
N ASP A 235 0.74 -7.93 -34.36
CA ASP A 235 0.32 -7.26 -35.60
C ASP A 235 -0.80 -6.27 -35.28
N LEU A 236 -0.52 -4.98 -35.42
CA LEU A 236 -1.50 -3.89 -35.19
C LEU A 236 -2.29 -3.56 -36.47
N GLY A 237 -2.17 -4.41 -37.48
CA GLY A 237 -2.78 -4.24 -38.78
C GLY A 237 -2.14 -3.11 -39.59
N VAL A 238 -2.97 -2.34 -40.28
CA VAL A 238 -2.51 -1.26 -41.16
C VAL A 238 -3.02 0.09 -40.67
N ASP A 239 -2.13 1.07 -40.61
CA ASP A 239 -2.48 2.45 -40.33
C ASP A 239 -3.56 2.93 -41.32
N GLU A 240 -4.71 3.38 -40.80
CA GLU A 240 -5.87 3.74 -41.64
C GLU A 240 -5.60 4.93 -42.57
N GLN A 241 -4.65 5.81 -42.21
CA GLN A 241 -4.38 7.05 -42.94
C GLN A 241 -3.39 6.86 -44.10
N TRP A 242 -2.44 5.93 -43.95
CA TRP A 242 -1.30 5.75 -44.84
C TRP A 242 -1.17 4.32 -45.38
N GLY A 243 -1.90 3.36 -44.82
CA GLY A 243 -1.88 1.95 -45.21
C GLY A 243 -0.54 1.27 -44.90
N ILE A 244 0.17 1.74 -43.87
CA ILE A 244 1.47 1.21 -43.47
C ILE A 244 1.22 0.10 -42.44
N PRO A 245 1.71 -1.14 -42.67
CA PRO A 245 1.66 -2.18 -41.65
C PRO A 245 2.39 -1.73 -40.38
N ALA A 246 1.79 -1.97 -39.23
CA ALA A 246 2.34 -1.65 -37.93
C ALA A 246 2.41 -2.92 -37.08
N SER A 247 3.54 -3.15 -36.44
CA SER A 247 3.68 -4.21 -35.43
C SER A 247 4.51 -3.70 -34.26
N GLU A 248 4.29 -4.32 -33.11
CA GLU A 248 5.09 -4.12 -31.90
C GLU A 248 5.78 -5.43 -31.52
N SER A 249 7.01 -5.35 -31.03
CA SER A 249 7.74 -6.52 -30.57
C SER A 249 8.47 -6.22 -29.27
N PHE A 250 8.36 -7.14 -28.33
CA PHE A 250 8.97 -7.06 -27.01
C PHE A 250 9.27 -8.46 -26.48
N ASN A 251 9.98 -8.50 -25.35
CA ASN A 251 10.28 -9.75 -24.67
C ASN A 251 9.57 -9.77 -23.32
N VAL A 252 9.06 -10.95 -22.95
CA VAL A 252 8.50 -11.25 -21.63
C VAL A 252 9.42 -12.28 -20.97
N ILE A 253 9.71 -12.08 -19.69
CA ILE A 253 10.51 -13.01 -18.89
C ILE A 253 9.56 -13.55 -17.83
N ASP A 254 9.21 -14.83 -17.94
CA ASP A 254 8.24 -15.53 -17.08
C ASP A 254 8.59 -17.00 -16.95
N ASP A 255 8.15 -17.62 -15.87
CA ASP A 255 8.13 -19.08 -15.73
C ASP A 255 7.14 -19.74 -16.70
N ASP A 256 6.04 -19.07 -17.04
CA ASP A 256 5.02 -19.59 -17.95
C ASP A 256 4.97 -18.87 -19.30
N ARG A 257 4.15 -19.42 -20.21
CA ARG A 257 4.01 -18.90 -21.57
C ARG A 257 2.96 -17.79 -21.56
N PRO A 258 3.31 -16.56 -21.98
CA PRO A 258 2.34 -15.47 -22.02
C PRO A 258 1.12 -15.81 -22.88
N SER A 259 -0.06 -15.50 -22.35
CA SER A 259 -1.35 -15.72 -23.00
C SER A 259 -1.54 -14.79 -24.20
N GLU A 260 -1.75 -15.37 -25.39
CA GLU A 260 -2.08 -14.58 -26.59
C GLU A 260 -3.38 -13.80 -26.43
N GLU A 261 -4.36 -14.32 -25.69
CA GLU A 261 -5.64 -13.64 -25.45
C GLU A 261 -5.47 -12.38 -24.60
N ASP A 262 -4.68 -12.47 -23.53
CA ASP A 262 -4.49 -11.33 -22.62
C ASP A 262 -3.65 -10.22 -23.29
N ILE A 263 -2.65 -10.61 -24.09
CA ILE A 263 -1.88 -9.65 -24.89
C ILE A 263 -2.78 -9.02 -25.96
N ALA A 264 -3.58 -9.80 -26.68
CA ALA A 264 -4.45 -9.28 -27.72
C ALA A 264 -5.47 -8.27 -27.17
N ASP A 265 -6.03 -8.54 -25.99
CA ASP A 265 -6.94 -7.63 -25.30
C ASP A 265 -6.27 -6.32 -24.90
N GLU A 266 -5.01 -6.35 -24.43
CA GLU A 266 -4.26 -5.13 -24.10
C GLU A 266 -4.08 -4.22 -25.32
N TYR A 267 -3.88 -4.82 -26.50
CA TYR A 267 -3.66 -4.12 -27.75
C TYR A 267 -4.95 -3.89 -28.58
N ASP A 268 -6.11 -4.39 -28.13
CA ASP A 268 -7.39 -4.36 -28.85
C ASP A 268 -7.29 -4.98 -30.26
N VAL A 269 -6.62 -6.14 -30.35
CA VAL A 269 -6.42 -6.93 -31.59
C VAL A 269 -7.03 -8.33 -31.46
N ASP A 270 -7.03 -9.11 -32.55
CA ASP A 270 -7.43 -10.52 -32.51
C ASP A 270 -6.28 -11.36 -31.92
N PRO A 271 -6.53 -12.37 -31.06
CA PRO A 271 -5.50 -13.30 -30.59
C PRO A 271 -4.70 -13.96 -31.72
N ASP A 272 -5.30 -14.17 -32.90
CA ASP A 272 -4.60 -14.69 -34.08
C ASP A 272 -3.50 -13.73 -34.63
N ASP A 273 -3.52 -12.45 -34.23
CA ASP A 273 -2.55 -11.42 -34.60
C ASP A 273 -1.38 -11.31 -33.59
N VAL A 274 -1.37 -12.14 -32.54
CA VAL A 274 -0.28 -12.22 -31.55
C VAL A 274 0.54 -13.49 -31.78
N THR A 275 1.86 -13.35 -31.82
CA THR A 275 2.80 -14.47 -31.92
C THR A 275 3.72 -14.49 -30.70
N VAL A 276 3.73 -15.60 -29.96
CA VAL A 276 4.59 -15.83 -28.79
C VAL A 276 5.53 -17.01 -29.05
N GLU A 277 6.83 -16.72 -29.13
CA GLU A 277 7.88 -17.71 -29.38
C GLU A 277 8.86 -17.82 -28.21
N PHE A 278 9.20 -19.06 -27.84
CA PHE A 278 10.25 -19.32 -26.85
C PHE A 278 11.63 -19.02 -27.46
N GLU A 279 12.41 -18.16 -26.80
CA GLU A 279 13.79 -17.86 -27.22
C GLU A 279 14.80 -18.75 -26.49
N ASN A 280 14.80 -18.69 -25.16
CA ASN A 280 15.75 -19.39 -24.30
C ASN A 280 15.29 -19.37 -22.84
N TYR A 281 15.84 -20.26 -22.02
CA TYR A 281 15.75 -20.11 -20.57
C TYR A 281 16.67 -18.98 -20.10
N VAL A 282 16.14 -18.11 -19.25
CA VAL A 282 16.91 -17.16 -18.43
C VAL A 282 17.44 -17.87 -17.19
N TYR A 283 16.66 -18.80 -16.65
CA TYR A 283 17.01 -19.62 -15.51
C TYR A 283 16.47 -21.04 -15.70
N GLU A 284 17.32 -22.06 -15.54
CA GLU A 284 16.99 -23.44 -15.91
C GLU A 284 16.53 -24.30 -14.73
N GLY A 285 16.25 -23.71 -13.55
CA GLY A 285 15.82 -24.42 -12.35
C GLY A 285 16.79 -24.26 -11.18
N VAL A 286 16.32 -24.62 -9.98
CA VAL A 286 17.05 -24.39 -8.73
C VAL A 286 18.24 -25.32 -8.59
N HIS A 287 19.42 -24.76 -8.35
CA HIS A 287 20.67 -25.49 -8.14
C HIS A 287 20.96 -25.78 -6.64
N GLU A 288 21.93 -26.67 -6.41
CA GLU A 288 22.55 -26.83 -5.09
C GLU A 288 23.26 -25.53 -4.68
N GLY A 289 23.02 -25.09 -3.44
CA GLY A 289 23.54 -23.84 -2.89
C GLY A 289 22.64 -22.62 -3.08
N GLU A 290 21.49 -22.77 -3.74
CA GLU A 290 20.54 -21.68 -3.99
C GLU A 290 19.32 -21.76 -3.05
N SER A 291 18.54 -20.69 -2.99
CA SER A 291 17.27 -20.64 -2.23
C SER A 291 16.08 -20.31 -3.12
N PHE A 292 14.96 -20.91 -2.78
CA PHE A 292 13.67 -20.68 -3.43
C PHE A 292 12.56 -20.67 -2.38
N THR A 293 11.38 -20.21 -2.75
CA THR A 293 10.21 -20.23 -1.86
C THR A 293 9.11 -21.16 -2.37
N VAL A 294 8.39 -21.78 -1.43
CA VAL A 294 7.19 -22.59 -1.68
C VAL A 294 6.12 -22.15 -0.70
N LEU A 295 5.01 -21.63 -1.22
CA LEU A 295 3.93 -21.06 -0.41
C LEU A 295 4.45 -20.01 0.58
N GLY A 296 5.42 -19.20 0.16
CA GLY A 296 6.09 -18.18 0.96
C GLY A 296 7.12 -18.70 1.98
N ASN A 297 7.36 -20.01 2.06
CA ASN A 297 8.40 -20.59 2.93
C ASN A 297 9.71 -20.72 2.16
N THR A 298 10.83 -20.23 2.72
CA THR A 298 12.15 -20.30 2.07
C THR A 298 12.85 -21.64 2.34
N TYR A 299 13.41 -22.23 1.28
CA TYR A 299 14.19 -23.46 1.32
C TYR A 299 15.56 -23.23 0.67
N TYR A 300 16.63 -23.47 1.41
CA TYR A 300 18.01 -23.46 0.88
C TYR A 300 18.43 -24.89 0.52
N VAL A 301 18.80 -25.11 -0.74
CA VAL A 301 19.08 -26.43 -1.31
C VAL A 301 20.51 -26.86 -0.98
N LEU A 302 20.63 -27.99 -0.30
CA LEU A 302 21.93 -28.61 0.03
C LEU A 302 22.36 -29.63 -1.02
N SER A 303 21.41 -30.45 -1.51
CA SER A 303 21.67 -31.45 -2.55
C SER A 303 20.41 -31.81 -3.32
N ILE A 304 20.56 -32.26 -4.57
CA ILE A 304 19.43 -32.64 -5.44
C ILE A 304 19.46 -34.14 -5.77
N GLY A 305 18.46 -34.86 -5.28
CA GLY A 305 18.18 -36.27 -5.57
C GLY A 305 17.27 -36.46 -6.78
N ASN A 306 16.86 -37.69 -7.08
CA ASN A 306 15.96 -37.96 -8.21
C ASN A 306 14.52 -37.83 -7.75
N GLN A 307 13.82 -36.77 -8.16
CA GLN A 307 12.51 -36.40 -7.59
C GLN A 307 12.60 -36.18 -6.08
N SER A 308 13.73 -35.64 -5.62
CA SER A 308 13.97 -35.33 -4.22
C SER A 308 15.01 -34.23 -4.08
N PHE A 309 15.03 -33.55 -2.95
CA PHE A 309 16.12 -32.65 -2.57
C PHE A 309 16.31 -32.66 -1.07
N THR A 310 17.50 -32.25 -0.64
CA THR A 310 17.79 -31.98 0.76
C THR A 310 17.86 -30.47 0.95
N TYR A 311 17.18 -29.95 1.97
CA TYR A 311 17.29 -28.55 2.37
C TYR A 311 17.73 -28.43 3.82
N GLY A 312 18.19 -27.24 4.20
CA GLY A 312 18.57 -26.91 5.56
C GLY A 312 19.25 -25.54 5.58
N LYS A 313 19.74 -25.12 6.74
CA LYS A 313 20.47 -23.86 6.86
C LYS A 313 21.97 -24.11 6.88
N ASP A 314 22.64 -23.68 5.83
CA ASP A 314 24.10 -23.71 5.72
C ASP A 314 24.72 -22.48 6.42
N HIS A 315 25.57 -22.73 7.40
CA HIS A 315 26.34 -21.69 8.10
C HIS A 315 27.75 -21.53 7.52
N GLY A 316 28.05 -22.24 6.44
CA GLY A 316 29.32 -22.24 5.73
C GLY A 316 30.45 -22.91 6.51
N GLU A 317 31.67 -22.72 6.01
CA GLU A 317 32.89 -23.19 6.66
C GLU A 317 33.32 -22.25 7.80
N VAL A 318 33.43 -22.81 9.00
CA VAL A 318 33.75 -22.05 10.22
C VAL A 318 35.05 -22.57 10.84
N TRP A 319 35.95 -21.64 11.18
CA TRP A 319 37.20 -21.97 11.84
C TRP A 319 37.03 -22.09 13.36
N PHE A 320 37.52 -23.18 13.94
CA PHE A 320 37.56 -23.41 15.38
C PHE A 320 39.00 -23.51 15.84
N HIS A 321 39.38 -22.65 16.79
CA HIS A 321 40.54 -22.89 17.62
C HIS A 321 40.21 -23.93 18.70
N LEU A 322 41.23 -24.61 19.19
CA LEU A 322 41.08 -25.52 20.33
C LEU A 322 40.45 -24.79 21.53
N GLY A 323 39.31 -25.31 22.02
CA GLY A 323 38.55 -24.75 23.13
C GLY A 323 37.46 -23.74 22.75
N ASP A 324 37.37 -23.34 21.47
CA ASP A 324 36.32 -22.45 20.99
C ASP A 324 34.94 -23.08 21.18
N VAL A 325 33.94 -22.25 21.46
CA VAL A 325 32.52 -22.60 21.48
C VAL A 325 31.78 -21.65 20.56
N LYS A 326 31.00 -22.18 19.63
CA LYS A 326 30.18 -21.40 18.69
C LYS A 326 28.74 -21.90 18.71
N ASP A 327 27.80 -21.00 18.45
CA ASP A 327 26.36 -21.23 18.49
C ASP A 327 25.79 -21.20 17.08
N PHE A 328 24.96 -22.20 16.74
CA PHE A 328 24.28 -22.34 15.45
C PHE A 328 22.84 -22.75 15.72
N ASP A 329 21.90 -21.81 15.61
CA ASP A 329 20.47 -22.05 15.83
C ASP A 329 20.17 -22.76 17.17
N GLY A 330 20.93 -22.41 18.22
CA GLY A 330 20.81 -22.96 19.57
C GLY A 330 21.68 -24.19 19.85
N TYR A 331 22.30 -24.79 18.83
CA TYR A 331 23.33 -25.81 19.00
C TYR A 331 24.67 -25.17 19.35
N LYS A 332 25.35 -25.67 20.39
CA LYS A 332 26.69 -25.18 20.77
C LYS A 332 27.74 -26.20 20.40
N VAL A 333 28.62 -25.86 19.47
CA VAL A 333 29.74 -26.71 19.04
C VAL A 333 31.01 -26.23 19.72
N LYS A 334 31.65 -27.12 20.47
CA LYS A 334 32.91 -26.86 21.17
C LYS A 334 34.03 -27.74 20.64
N ALA A 335 35.13 -27.14 20.19
CA ALA A 335 36.31 -27.88 19.76
C ALA A 335 37.10 -28.38 20.99
N VAL A 336 37.10 -29.70 21.20
CA VAL A 336 37.74 -30.34 22.37
C VAL A 336 39.16 -30.79 22.05
N ASP A 337 39.40 -31.30 20.85
CA ASP A 337 40.73 -31.71 20.37
C ASP A 337 40.83 -31.58 18.85
N ILE A 338 42.03 -31.32 18.32
CA ILE A 338 42.28 -31.15 16.89
C ILE A 338 43.58 -31.87 16.53
N SER A 339 43.53 -32.80 15.57
CA SER A 339 44.72 -33.52 15.10
C SER A 339 45.00 -33.19 13.63
N VAL A 340 46.02 -32.36 13.42
CA VAL A 340 46.51 -31.98 12.08
C VAL A 340 47.16 -33.15 11.34
N ASN A 341 47.76 -34.10 12.06
CA ASN A 341 48.41 -35.25 11.42
C ASN A 341 47.42 -36.29 10.93
N GLU A 342 46.29 -36.43 11.63
CA GLU A 342 45.26 -37.43 11.33
C GLU A 342 44.05 -36.83 10.61
N ASN A 343 44.04 -35.52 10.37
CA ASN A 343 42.92 -34.76 9.80
C ASN A 343 41.58 -35.12 10.47
N ARG A 344 41.55 -35.01 11.79
CA ARG A 344 40.35 -35.24 12.61
C ARG A 344 40.22 -34.19 13.69
N ALA A 345 38.98 -33.95 14.12
CA ALA A 345 38.64 -33.09 15.24
C ALA A 345 37.70 -33.82 16.21
N LEU A 346 37.84 -33.58 17.50
CA LEU A 346 36.89 -34.00 18.53
C LEU A 346 36.08 -32.78 18.93
N VAL A 347 34.76 -32.86 18.79
CA VAL A 347 33.84 -31.78 19.15
C VAL A 347 32.83 -32.27 20.18
N GLU A 348 32.47 -31.39 21.11
CA GLU A 348 31.35 -31.55 22.04
C GLU A 348 30.22 -30.65 21.53
N VAL A 349 29.06 -31.23 21.26
CA VAL A 349 27.91 -30.52 20.71
C VAL A 349 26.76 -30.58 21.71
N THR A 350 26.27 -29.42 22.14
CA THR A 350 25.11 -29.30 23.02
C THR A 350 23.88 -28.91 22.19
N SER A 351 22.80 -29.69 22.26
CA SER A 351 21.52 -29.38 21.61
C SER A 351 20.80 -28.19 22.27
N PRO A 352 19.82 -27.55 21.61
CA PRO A 352 18.98 -26.51 22.22
C PRO A 352 18.27 -26.95 23.51
N GLU A 353 17.99 -28.25 23.65
CA GLU A 353 17.38 -28.85 24.84
C GLU A 353 18.40 -29.15 25.97
N GLY A 354 19.70 -28.96 25.72
CA GLY A 354 20.78 -29.16 26.68
C GLY A 354 21.34 -30.59 26.71
N THR A 355 21.13 -31.38 25.65
CA THR A 355 21.75 -32.72 25.51
C THR A 355 23.14 -32.57 24.89
N ASP A 356 24.16 -33.14 25.54
CA ASP A 356 25.55 -33.11 25.07
C ASP A 356 25.93 -34.41 24.36
N GLU A 357 26.54 -34.30 23.18
CA GLU A 357 27.14 -35.41 22.43
C GLU A 357 28.62 -35.12 22.11
N LEU A 358 29.47 -36.13 22.22
CA LEU A 358 30.90 -36.02 21.94
C LEU A 358 31.23 -36.81 20.67
N VAL A 359 31.68 -36.12 19.64
CA VAL A 359 31.78 -36.66 18.28
C VAL A 359 33.17 -36.45 17.69
N ILE A 360 33.68 -37.49 17.03
CA ILE A 360 34.90 -37.39 16.23
C ILE A 360 34.49 -37.10 14.78
N LEU A 361 34.98 -36.01 14.24
CA LEU A 361 34.85 -35.64 12.84
C LEU A 361 36.09 -36.12 12.08
N TYR A 362 35.87 -36.80 10.96
CA TYR A 362 36.90 -37.14 10.00
C TYR A 362 36.80 -36.22 8.80
N LYS A 363 37.94 -35.96 8.16
CA LYS A 363 37.98 -35.07 7.00
C LYS A 363 37.08 -35.58 5.87
N ASP A 364 36.27 -34.66 5.33
CA ASP A 364 35.33 -34.86 4.23
C ASP A 364 34.24 -35.91 4.52
N GLU A 365 34.01 -36.25 5.79
CA GLU A 365 32.91 -37.13 6.23
C GLU A 365 31.84 -36.31 6.95
N GLU A 366 30.62 -36.34 6.44
CA GLU A 366 29.46 -35.71 7.09
C GLU A 366 29.10 -36.46 8.36
N LYS A 367 28.76 -35.69 9.39
CA LYS A 367 28.35 -36.25 10.67
C LYS A 367 27.11 -35.57 11.20
N ASP A 368 25.97 -36.24 11.02
CA ASP A 368 24.77 -36.00 11.82
C ASP A 368 25.07 -36.39 13.28
N VAL A 369 25.06 -35.36 14.14
CA VAL A 369 25.48 -35.44 15.53
C VAL A 369 24.45 -36.22 16.35
N PHE A 370 23.15 -35.95 16.13
CA PHE A 370 22.05 -36.52 16.92
C PHE A 370 21.23 -37.56 16.14
N GLY A 371 21.42 -37.66 14.82
CA GLY A 371 20.72 -38.61 13.96
C GLY A 371 19.32 -38.16 13.54
N ASP A 372 18.99 -36.88 13.75
CA ASP A 372 17.70 -36.26 13.47
C ASP A 372 17.79 -35.12 12.42
N GLY A 373 18.96 -34.93 11.80
CA GLY A 373 19.21 -33.81 10.87
C GLY A 373 19.33 -32.45 11.56
N GLY A 374 19.29 -32.38 12.89
CA GLY A 374 19.32 -31.12 13.64
C GLY A 374 20.60 -30.31 13.43
N ILE A 375 21.77 -30.98 13.46
CA ILE A 375 23.06 -30.40 13.11
C ILE A 375 23.99 -31.45 12.48
N ILE A 376 24.50 -31.12 11.29
CA ILE A 376 25.49 -31.89 10.54
C ILE A 376 26.79 -31.09 10.52
N LEU A 377 27.88 -31.79 10.86
CA LEU A 377 29.22 -31.23 10.88
C LEU A 377 30.10 -32.00 9.90
N THR A 378 30.80 -31.28 9.03
CA THR A 378 31.78 -31.84 8.10
C THR A 378 33.11 -31.18 8.33
N LEU A 379 34.12 -31.94 8.74
CA LEU A 379 35.47 -31.41 8.88
C LEU A 379 36.09 -31.27 7.49
N THR A 380 36.41 -30.06 7.05
CA THR A 380 36.99 -29.85 5.72
C THR A 380 38.52 -29.73 5.78
N ASP A 381 39.07 -29.18 6.86
CA ASP A 381 40.52 -29.16 7.05
C ASP A 381 40.98 -29.03 8.50
N THR A 382 42.24 -29.39 8.75
CA THR A 382 42.92 -29.09 10.01
C THR A 382 44.33 -28.61 9.74
N PHE A 383 44.75 -27.52 10.41
CA PHE A 383 46.09 -26.96 10.20
C PHE A 383 46.60 -26.22 11.43
N VAL A 384 47.89 -25.85 11.37
CA VAL A 384 48.54 -25.03 12.41
C VAL A 384 48.58 -23.59 11.90
N GLY A 385 47.94 -22.68 12.63
CA GLY A 385 47.98 -21.25 12.36
C GLY A 385 49.38 -20.66 12.51
N ILE A 386 49.60 -19.47 11.94
CA ILE A 386 50.88 -18.75 12.04
C ILE A 386 51.25 -18.34 13.48
N ASP A 387 50.26 -18.31 14.37
CA ASP A 387 50.37 -18.09 15.80
C ASP A 387 50.66 -19.37 16.59
N GLY A 388 50.71 -20.52 15.92
CA GLY A 388 50.96 -21.85 16.50
C GLY A 388 49.71 -22.55 17.03
N ASN A 389 48.53 -21.96 16.89
CA ASN A 389 47.28 -22.57 17.34
C ASN A 389 46.79 -23.65 16.36
N LEU A 390 46.23 -24.73 16.89
CA LEU A 390 45.56 -25.75 16.08
C LEU A 390 44.19 -25.21 15.67
N ILE A 391 43.88 -25.34 14.38
CA ILE A 391 42.64 -24.86 13.77
C ILE A 391 41.98 -26.01 13.02
N ALA A 392 40.68 -26.14 13.19
CA ALA A 392 39.81 -27.01 12.39
C ALA A 392 38.84 -26.12 11.59
N THR A 393 38.70 -26.39 10.30
CA THR A 393 37.65 -25.81 9.46
C THR A 393 36.51 -26.81 9.39
N ILE A 394 35.33 -26.41 9.86
CA ILE A 394 34.15 -27.28 9.94
C ILE A 394 33.02 -26.59 9.18
N GLN A 395 32.48 -27.24 8.17
CA GLN A 395 31.20 -26.85 7.57
C GLN A 395 30.07 -27.25 8.52
N VAL A 396 29.14 -26.33 8.76
CA VAL A 396 28.04 -26.52 9.69
C VAL A 396 26.72 -26.32 8.97
N VAL A 397 25.88 -27.35 8.99
CA VAL A 397 24.52 -27.32 8.47
C VAL A 397 23.57 -27.65 9.61
N THR A 398 22.46 -26.93 9.71
CA THR A 398 21.43 -27.17 10.73
C THR A 398 20.05 -27.34 10.11
N ASN A 399 19.15 -28.04 10.81
CA ASN A 399 17.78 -28.29 10.37
C ASN A 399 17.71 -28.93 8.97
N GLN A 400 18.60 -29.88 8.71
CA GLN A 400 18.62 -30.60 7.45
C GLN A 400 17.42 -31.55 7.39
N LYS A 401 16.70 -31.50 6.27
CA LYS A 401 15.63 -32.45 5.97
C LYS A 401 15.70 -32.83 4.50
N GLU A 402 15.57 -34.11 4.23
CA GLU A 402 15.36 -34.64 2.89
C GLU A 402 13.85 -34.67 2.62
N ILE A 403 13.46 -34.34 1.39
CA ILE A 403 12.09 -34.42 0.91
C ILE A 403 12.10 -35.15 -0.44
N GLU A 404 11.28 -36.18 -0.56
CA GLU A 404 11.05 -36.93 -1.79
C GLU A 404 9.61 -36.69 -2.31
N SER A 405 9.38 -36.94 -3.60
CA SER A 405 8.00 -36.91 -4.12
C SER A 405 7.07 -37.84 -3.32
N GLY A 406 5.93 -37.30 -2.90
CA GLY A 406 4.96 -37.95 -2.03
C GLY A 406 5.07 -37.55 -0.56
N ASP A 407 6.18 -36.92 -0.15
CA ASP A 407 6.33 -36.41 1.20
C ASP A 407 5.60 -35.07 1.39
N GLU A 408 5.22 -34.79 2.64
CA GLU A 408 4.65 -33.51 3.05
C GLU A 408 5.75 -32.44 3.20
N LEU A 409 5.74 -31.46 2.31
CA LEU A 409 6.71 -30.35 2.29
C LEU A 409 6.23 -29.15 3.11
N VAL A 410 4.95 -28.83 2.98
CA VAL A 410 4.20 -27.83 3.75
C VAL A 410 3.04 -28.54 4.42
N SER A 411 2.65 -28.12 5.63
CA SER A 411 1.61 -28.84 6.37
C SER A 411 0.30 -28.92 5.58
N GLY A 412 -0.23 -30.13 5.40
CA GLY A 412 -1.41 -30.42 4.58
C GLY A 412 -1.15 -30.56 3.08
N TRP A 413 0.12 -30.49 2.63
CA TRP A 413 0.50 -30.50 1.22
C TRP A 413 1.62 -31.50 0.93
N THR A 414 1.31 -32.53 0.15
CA THR A 414 2.29 -33.46 -0.41
C THR A 414 2.95 -32.84 -1.64
N ALA A 415 4.26 -33.01 -1.79
CA ALA A 415 5.01 -32.47 -2.91
C ALA A 415 5.30 -33.54 -3.96
N ASN A 416 5.17 -33.20 -5.23
CA ASN A 416 5.68 -33.95 -6.36
C ASN A 416 6.76 -33.12 -7.05
N ILE A 417 8.01 -33.54 -6.84
CA ILE A 417 9.22 -32.82 -7.22
C ILE A 417 9.69 -33.34 -8.57
N THR A 418 9.85 -32.44 -9.54
CA THR A 418 10.49 -32.78 -10.81
C THR A 418 11.89 -32.22 -10.87
N THR A 419 12.86 -33.11 -11.04
CA THR A 419 14.28 -32.76 -11.20
C THR A 419 14.72 -32.97 -12.64
N GLY A 420 15.57 -32.10 -13.14
CA GLY A 420 16.15 -32.18 -14.49
C GLY A 420 17.64 -31.89 -14.48
N THR A 421 18.17 -31.55 -15.65
CA THR A 421 19.49 -30.98 -15.81
C THR A 421 19.42 -29.64 -16.53
N ASP A 422 20.36 -28.75 -16.22
CA ASP A 422 20.59 -27.52 -16.97
C ASP A 422 21.40 -27.79 -18.26
N SER A 423 21.75 -26.72 -18.96
CA SER A 423 22.60 -26.74 -20.16
C SER A 423 24.08 -27.12 -19.91
N GLU A 424 24.52 -27.16 -18.65
CA GLU A 424 25.86 -27.60 -18.21
C GLU A 424 25.88 -29.03 -17.63
N ASP A 425 24.79 -29.80 -17.81
CA ASP A 425 24.58 -31.15 -17.25
C ASP A 425 24.58 -31.19 -15.70
N LYS A 426 24.37 -30.06 -15.03
CA LYS A 426 24.16 -29.98 -13.58
C LYS A 426 22.70 -30.23 -13.25
N LYS A 427 22.46 -30.87 -12.11
CA LYS A 427 21.13 -31.22 -11.66
C LYS A 427 20.42 -30.00 -11.10
N VAL A 428 19.12 -29.92 -11.37
CA VAL A 428 18.25 -28.80 -10.96
C VAL A 428 16.87 -29.29 -10.56
N ILE A 429 16.20 -28.52 -9.70
CA ILE A 429 14.76 -28.64 -9.45
C ILE A 429 14.04 -27.80 -10.51
N LYS A 430 13.19 -28.43 -11.32
CA LYS A 430 12.47 -27.76 -12.42
C LYS A 430 11.13 -27.21 -11.96
N TRP A 431 10.35 -28.02 -11.26
CA TRP A 431 9.07 -27.59 -10.69
C TRP A 431 8.70 -28.46 -9.50
N ILE A 432 7.82 -27.94 -8.65
CA ILE A 432 7.19 -28.64 -7.54
C ILE A 432 5.68 -28.51 -7.71
N GLU A 433 4.99 -29.63 -7.83
CA GLU A 433 3.52 -29.67 -7.75
C GLU A 433 3.16 -30.06 -6.31
N LEU A 434 2.48 -29.18 -5.58
CA LEU A 434 1.87 -29.50 -4.30
C LEU A 434 0.48 -30.05 -4.52
N SER A 435 0.06 -31.00 -3.69
CA SER A 435 -1.32 -31.48 -3.66
C SER A 435 -1.83 -31.66 -2.24
N ASN A 436 -3.13 -31.45 -2.02
CA ASN A 436 -3.72 -31.63 -0.68
C ASN A 436 -3.51 -33.06 -0.17
N ALA A 437 -2.96 -33.19 1.04
CA ALA A 437 -2.55 -34.45 1.63
C ALA A 437 -3.72 -35.31 2.15
N ASP A 438 -4.87 -34.68 2.43
CA ASP A 438 -6.08 -35.32 2.92
C ASP A 438 -7.29 -34.74 2.17
N ASP A 439 -8.42 -35.46 2.20
CA ASP A 439 -9.71 -34.96 1.71
C ASP A 439 -10.08 -33.62 2.38
N ILE A 440 -10.50 -32.64 1.57
CA ILE A 440 -10.96 -31.33 2.04
C ILE A 440 -12.48 -31.31 2.02
N GLU A 441 -13.11 -31.22 3.19
CA GLU A 441 -14.55 -31.00 3.32
C GLU A 441 -14.86 -29.70 4.06
N ALA A 442 -15.38 -28.69 3.37
CA ALA A 442 -15.66 -27.39 3.98
C ALA A 442 -16.81 -26.62 3.29
N LYS A 443 -17.53 -25.78 4.07
CA LYS A 443 -18.48 -24.79 3.48
C LYS A 443 -17.76 -23.74 2.64
N THR A 444 -16.52 -23.44 3.01
CA THR A 444 -15.64 -22.52 2.31
C THR A 444 -14.24 -23.10 2.37
N VAL A 445 -13.66 -23.39 1.21
CA VAL A 445 -12.28 -23.86 1.07
C VAL A 445 -11.38 -22.64 0.96
N ASP A 446 -10.35 -22.60 1.82
CA ASP A 446 -9.31 -21.58 1.76
C ASP A 446 -8.22 -22.03 0.80
N VAL A 447 -8.03 -21.27 -0.27
CA VAL A 447 -6.98 -21.48 -1.26
C VAL A 447 -5.83 -20.57 -0.87
N LEU A 448 -4.97 -21.12 0.00
CA LEU A 448 -3.67 -20.55 0.37
C LEU A 448 -3.76 -19.12 0.96
N GLY A 449 -4.90 -18.77 1.56
CA GLY A 449 -5.17 -17.42 2.09
C GLY A 449 -5.47 -16.37 1.03
N LYS A 450 -5.49 -16.74 -0.26
CA LYS A 450 -5.64 -15.81 -1.39
C LYS A 450 -7.03 -15.84 -2.00
N TYR A 451 -7.61 -17.03 -2.11
CA TYR A 451 -8.97 -17.20 -2.63
C TYR A 451 -9.84 -18.02 -1.67
N LYS A 452 -11.14 -17.80 -1.75
CA LYS A 452 -12.16 -18.63 -1.11
C LYS A 452 -12.99 -19.29 -2.18
N VAL A 453 -13.18 -20.59 -2.02
CA VAL A 453 -14.00 -21.40 -2.93
C VAL A 453 -15.20 -21.95 -2.17
N TYR A 454 -16.41 -21.70 -2.66
CA TYR A 454 -17.63 -22.15 -2.00
C TYR A 454 -18.81 -22.35 -2.95
N TYR A 455 -19.77 -23.18 -2.53
CA TYR A 455 -21.01 -23.40 -3.27
C TYR A 455 -21.99 -22.24 -3.07
N LYS A 456 -22.62 -21.77 -4.15
CA LYS A 456 -23.70 -20.78 -4.11
C LYS A 456 -24.84 -21.18 -5.04
N LEU A 457 -26.05 -21.15 -4.51
CA LEU A 457 -27.28 -21.25 -5.28
C LEU A 457 -27.92 -19.87 -5.43
N GLU A 458 -28.35 -19.55 -6.64
CA GLU A 458 -29.19 -18.41 -6.96
C GLU A 458 -30.51 -18.88 -7.52
N THR A 459 -31.62 -18.41 -6.93
CA THR A 459 -32.97 -18.69 -7.39
C THR A 459 -33.67 -17.42 -7.80
N TYR A 460 -34.53 -17.52 -8.81
CA TYR A 460 -35.26 -16.39 -9.37
C TYR A 460 -36.71 -16.82 -9.54
N THR A 461 -37.65 -16.00 -9.07
CA THR A 461 -39.08 -16.26 -9.28
C THR A 461 -39.71 -15.18 -10.15
N LYS A 462 -40.73 -15.57 -10.90
CA LYS A 462 -41.50 -14.66 -11.75
C LYS A 462 -42.96 -15.05 -11.75
N ASP A 463 -43.79 -14.14 -11.26
CA ASP A 463 -45.25 -14.24 -11.40
C ASP A 463 -45.65 -13.79 -12.82
N GLU A 464 -46.34 -14.66 -13.54
CA GLU A 464 -46.86 -14.37 -14.88
C GLU A 464 -47.86 -13.21 -14.89
N SER A 465 -48.61 -13.03 -13.81
CA SER A 465 -49.60 -11.96 -13.67
C SER A 465 -48.94 -10.58 -13.60
N ASP A 466 -47.69 -10.50 -13.15
CA ASP A 466 -46.90 -9.25 -13.15
C ASP A 466 -46.50 -8.80 -14.56
N VAL A 467 -46.43 -9.72 -15.51
CA VAL A 467 -45.99 -9.46 -16.89
C VAL A 467 -47.08 -9.65 -17.94
N ASP A 468 -48.25 -10.16 -17.56
CA ASP A 468 -49.36 -10.51 -18.46
C ASP A 468 -48.88 -11.37 -19.65
N TYR A 469 -48.04 -12.36 -19.34
CA TYR A 469 -47.47 -13.28 -20.31
C TYR A 469 -47.51 -14.70 -19.76
N ASP A 470 -47.95 -15.64 -20.59
CA ASP A 470 -47.98 -17.08 -20.33
C ASP A 470 -46.57 -17.60 -20.67
N ILE A 471 -45.75 -17.79 -19.65
CA ILE A 471 -44.33 -18.14 -19.74
C ILE A 471 -44.16 -19.66 -19.93
N ASN A 472 -45.06 -20.46 -19.33
CA ASN A 472 -45.03 -21.93 -19.38
C ASN A 472 -45.85 -22.51 -20.55
N ASP A 473 -46.55 -21.68 -21.31
CA ASP A 473 -47.43 -22.03 -22.44
C ASP A 473 -48.62 -22.96 -22.04
N ASP A 474 -49.18 -22.78 -20.85
CA ASP A 474 -50.27 -23.63 -20.31
C ASP A 474 -51.70 -23.06 -20.49
N ASP A 475 -51.83 -21.92 -21.17
CA ASP A 475 -53.06 -21.12 -21.34
C ASP A 475 -53.59 -20.44 -20.04
N ASP A 476 -52.85 -20.46 -18.92
CA ASP A 476 -53.02 -19.61 -17.73
C ASP A 476 -51.91 -18.53 -17.66
N LYS A 477 -52.11 -17.51 -16.82
CA LYS A 477 -51.19 -16.38 -16.61
C LYS A 477 -51.14 -16.02 -15.13
N LYS A 478 -51.13 -17.04 -14.29
CA LYS A 478 -51.25 -16.90 -12.84
C LYS A 478 -50.22 -17.73 -12.10
N ASP A 479 -49.31 -18.38 -12.81
CA ASP A 479 -48.32 -19.22 -12.19
C ASP A 479 -47.15 -18.36 -11.69
N GLU A 480 -46.59 -18.77 -10.55
CA GLU A 480 -45.32 -18.26 -10.05
C GLU A 480 -44.26 -19.27 -10.45
N LEU A 481 -43.45 -18.91 -11.45
CA LEU A 481 -42.45 -19.82 -11.99
C LEU A 481 -41.08 -19.53 -11.39
N MET A 482 -40.26 -20.56 -11.33
CA MET A 482 -38.94 -20.54 -10.74
C MET A 482 -37.85 -20.93 -11.74
N THR A 483 -36.71 -20.25 -11.66
CA THR A 483 -35.45 -20.67 -12.27
C THR A 483 -34.33 -20.72 -11.24
N ALA A 484 -33.27 -21.47 -11.54
CA ALA A 484 -32.13 -21.63 -10.64
C ALA A 484 -30.80 -21.67 -11.40
N LYS A 485 -29.75 -21.22 -10.72
CA LYS A 485 -28.35 -21.29 -11.15
C LYS A 485 -27.50 -21.68 -9.94
N ALA A 486 -26.70 -22.74 -10.06
CA ALA A 486 -25.73 -23.14 -9.05
C ALA A 486 -24.31 -22.84 -9.52
N LEU A 487 -23.47 -22.41 -8.58
CA LEU A 487 -22.13 -21.90 -8.80
C LEU A 487 -21.15 -22.53 -7.80
N ILE A 488 -19.94 -22.81 -8.27
CA ILE A 488 -18.75 -22.80 -7.41
C ILE A 488 -18.15 -21.40 -7.56
N VAL A 489 -18.29 -20.60 -6.51
CA VAL A 489 -17.78 -19.23 -6.46
C VAL A 489 -16.33 -19.28 -6.05
N ILE A 490 -15.48 -18.58 -6.78
CA ILE A 490 -14.07 -18.39 -6.45
C ILE A 490 -13.86 -16.90 -6.31
N GLU A 491 -13.59 -16.43 -5.10
CA GLU A 491 -13.40 -14.99 -4.86
C GLU A 491 -12.08 -14.71 -4.13
N PRO A 492 -11.39 -13.61 -4.46
CA PRO A 492 -10.20 -13.19 -3.73
C PRO A 492 -10.55 -12.83 -2.29
N THR A 493 -9.69 -13.21 -1.35
CA THR A 493 -9.87 -12.96 0.08
C THR A 493 -9.78 -11.47 0.43
N GLU A 494 -8.98 -10.72 -0.34
CA GLU A 494 -8.74 -9.29 -0.22
C GLU A 494 -8.81 -8.61 -1.58
N ARG A 495 -9.33 -7.38 -1.61
CA ARG A 495 -9.38 -6.56 -2.83
C ARG A 495 -8.24 -5.56 -2.85
N VAL A 496 -7.51 -5.50 -3.95
CA VAL A 496 -6.42 -4.55 -4.20
C VAL A 496 -6.93 -3.37 -5.02
N TYR A 497 -6.67 -2.15 -4.54
CA TYR A 497 -7.10 -0.93 -5.20
C TYR A 497 -5.90 -0.08 -5.62
N GLU A 498 -5.85 0.27 -6.90
CA GLU A 498 -4.99 1.34 -7.39
C GLU A 498 -5.66 2.67 -7.04
N THR A 499 -4.90 3.66 -6.54
CA THR A 499 -5.43 4.99 -6.21
C THR A 499 -4.68 6.10 -6.94
N LYS A 500 -5.42 7.12 -7.36
CA LYS A 500 -4.86 8.28 -8.08
C LYS A 500 -5.54 9.55 -7.63
N GLU A 501 -4.76 10.61 -7.45
CA GLU A 501 -5.31 11.95 -7.19
C GLU A 501 -5.46 12.72 -8.49
N LEU A 502 -6.66 13.25 -8.73
CA LEU A 502 -7.02 13.99 -9.93
C LEU A 502 -7.43 15.41 -9.60
N LYS A 503 -7.13 16.31 -10.53
CA LYS A 503 -7.51 17.71 -10.50
C LYS A 503 -8.60 17.98 -11.51
N VAL A 504 -9.24 19.15 -11.36
CA VAL A 504 -10.23 19.61 -12.34
C VAL A 504 -9.58 19.74 -13.71
N GLY A 505 -10.09 18.98 -14.68
CA GLY A 505 -9.62 18.96 -16.07
C GLY A 505 -8.95 17.66 -16.49
N ASP A 506 -8.69 16.73 -15.56
CA ASP A 506 -8.16 15.41 -15.90
C ASP A 506 -9.26 14.50 -16.47
N GLU A 507 -8.92 13.68 -17.47
CA GLU A 507 -9.80 12.65 -18.05
C GLU A 507 -9.58 11.30 -17.35
N LEU A 508 -10.66 10.53 -17.20
CA LEU A 508 -10.65 9.26 -16.49
C LEU A 508 -11.84 8.40 -16.93
N ASP A 509 -11.61 7.12 -17.17
CA ASP A 509 -12.65 6.13 -17.48
C ASP A 509 -12.44 4.84 -16.66
N GLY A 510 -13.53 4.27 -16.14
CA GLY A 510 -13.51 3.01 -15.37
C GLY A 510 -13.08 3.09 -13.89
N TRP A 511 -12.95 4.28 -13.30
CA TRP A 511 -12.56 4.49 -11.90
C TRP A 511 -13.70 5.03 -11.04
N THR A 512 -13.63 4.82 -9.72
CA THR A 512 -14.62 5.31 -8.74
C THR A 512 -14.04 6.39 -7.84
N ILE A 513 -14.84 7.34 -7.38
CA ILE A 513 -14.38 8.39 -6.44
C ILE A 513 -14.26 7.77 -5.04
N ASP A 514 -13.06 7.82 -4.47
CA ASP A 514 -12.77 7.36 -3.11
C ASP A 514 -12.91 8.49 -2.08
N ALA A 515 -12.34 9.67 -2.37
CA ALA A 515 -12.40 10.82 -1.47
C ALA A 515 -12.38 12.17 -2.21
N ILE A 516 -12.87 13.22 -1.54
CA ILE A 516 -12.79 14.62 -1.99
C ILE A 516 -11.95 15.39 -0.98
N LYS A 517 -10.88 16.06 -1.44
CA LYS A 517 -10.03 16.89 -0.56
C LYS A 517 -10.38 18.37 -0.75
N GLY A 518 -10.64 19.07 0.35
CA GLY A 518 -10.79 20.53 0.40
C GLY A 518 -9.48 21.24 0.77
N GLU A 519 -9.34 22.50 0.40
CA GLU A 519 -8.28 23.40 0.92
C GLU A 519 -8.90 24.35 1.97
N THR A 520 -8.13 24.83 2.95
CA THR A 520 -8.57 25.89 3.87
C THR A 520 -8.07 27.25 3.40
N TYR A 521 -8.84 28.31 3.67
CA TYR A 521 -8.38 29.69 3.50
C TYR A 521 -8.70 30.54 4.74
N THR A 522 -7.91 31.58 4.97
CA THR A 522 -8.12 32.53 6.07
C THR A 522 -9.03 33.67 5.63
N GLU A 523 -10.20 33.79 6.23
CA GLU A 523 -11.09 34.94 6.06
C GLU A 523 -10.64 36.07 6.99
N ILE A 524 -10.54 37.30 6.46
CA ILE A 524 -10.13 38.50 7.21
C ILE A 524 -11.31 39.46 7.29
N THR A 525 -11.69 39.86 8.51
CA THR A 525 -12.70 40.88 8.76
C THR A 525 -12.04 42.17 9.27
N PRO A 526 -12.03 43.26 8.49
CA PRO A 526 -11.50 44.55 8.93
C PRO A 526 -12.32 45.16 10.06
N MET A 527 -11.64 45.76 11.03
CA MET A 527 -12.21 46.44 12.19
C MET A 527 -12.00 47.95 12.09
N VAL A 528 -13.10 48.72 12.16
CA VAL A 528 -13.05 50.19 12.14
C VAL A 528 -13.06 50.72 13.58
N PRO A 529 -12.09 51.56 13.99
CA PRO A 529 -12.11 52.22 15.30
C PRO A 529 -13.36 53.05 15.51
N THR A 530 -13.96 52.96 16.70
CA THR A 530 -15.13 53.77 17.07
C THR A 530 -14.77 55.13 17.67
N GLU A 531 -13.51 55.33 18.05
CA GLU A 531 -12.97 56.56 18.64
C GLU A 531 -11.65 56.95 17.96
N PRO A 532 -11.27 58.25 17.97
CA PRO A 532 -9.96 58.68 17.47
C PRO A 532 -8.82 58.03 18.27
N ILE A 533 -7.89 57.39 17.56
CA ILE A 533 -6.70 56.78 18.17
C ILE A 533 -5.66 57.86 18.55
N THR A 534 -5.65 59.00 17.85
CA THR A 534 -4.72 60.11 18.10
C THR A 534 -5.38 61.18 18.97
N VAL A 535 -4.68 61.57 20.04
CA VAL A 535 -5.11 62.58 21.03
C VAL A 535 -3.95 63.54 21.34
N LEU A 536 -4.25 64.70 21.93
CA LEU A 536 -3.23 65.63 22.43
C LEU A 536 -2.75 65.25 23.83
N ASP A 537 -1.50 65.63 24.17
CA ASP A 537 -0.94 65.43 25.51
C ASP A 537 -1.74 66.11 26.63
N THR A 538 -2.45 67.20 26.31
CA THR A 538 -3.39 67.88 27.23
C THR A 538 -4.68 67.10 27.49
N GLU A 539 -4.98 66.08 26.68
CA GLU A 539 -6.17 65.23 26.82
C GLU A 539 -5.91 64.00 27.69
N ILE A 540 -4.64 63.75 28.07
CA ILE A 540 -4.26 62.66 28.96
C ILE A 540 -4.05 63.18 30.39
N ASP A 541 -4.76 62.59 31.34
CA ASP A 541 -4.44 62.74 32.77
C ASP A 541 -3.44 61.67 33.17
N VAL A 542 -2.21 62.09 33.47
CA VAL A 542 -1.12 61.20 33.91
C VAL A 542 -1.43 60.41 35.19
N ASN A 543 -2.45 60.82 35.96
CA ASN A 543 -2.91 60.10 37.16
C ASN A 543 -4.02 59.09 36.87
N ALA A 544 -4.55 59.05 35.64
CA ALA A 544 -5.69 58.23 35.24
C ALA A 544 -5.54 57.72 33.79
N VAL A 545 -4.34 57.22 33.44
CA VAL A 545 -4.08 56.57 32.16
C VAL A 545 -4.83 55.23 32.10
N ASP A 546 -5.54 54.99 30.99
CA ASP A 546 -6.46 53.86 30.79
C ASP A 546 -6.13 53.01 29.54
N SER A 547 -5.02 53.30 28.87
CA SER A 547 -4.55 52.58 27.68
C SER A 547 -3.03 52.69 27.56
N ASN A 548 -2.43 51.82 26.75
CA ASN A 548 -1.06 52.01 26.31
C ASN A 548 -0.93 53.33 25.54
N LEU A 549 0.24 53.96 25.58
CA LEU A 549 0.48 55.24 24.90
C LEU A 549 1.66 55.18 23.93
N ILE A 550 1.49 55.74 22.73
CA ILE A 550 2.60 56.10 21.85
C ILE A 550 2.80 57.60 21.96
N LEU A 551 3.90 58.03 22.57
CA LEU A 551 4.19 59.46 22.77
C LEU A 551 5.03 59.97 21.60
N VAL A 552 4.43 60.80 20.74
CA VAL A 552 5.12 61.39 19.59
C VAL A 552 5.70 62.75 20.00
N GLY A 553 7.02 62.85 19.97
CA GLY A 553 7.79 64.04 20.29
C GLY A 553 8.55 63.96 21.62
N GLY A 554 9.73 64.58 21.63
CA GLY A 554 10.61 64.65 22.81
C GLY A 554 10.06 65.54 23.94
N PRO A 555 10.78 65.68 25.06
CA PRO A 555 10.33 66.39 26.26
C PRO A 555 10.08 67.90 26.06
N VAL A 556 10.54 68.48 24.96
CA VAL A 556 10.21 69.87 24.58
C VAL A 556 8.84 69.97 23.93
N ALA A 557 8.43 68.94 23.17
CA ALA A 557 7.21 68.94 22.37
C ALA A 557 6.03 68.30 23.11
N ASN A 558 6.26 67.17 23.80
CA ASN A 558 5.24 66.38 24.47
C ASN A 558 5.42 66.43 26.00
N ALA A 559 4.41 66.92 26.71
CA ALA A 559 4.45 67.10 28.16
C ALA A 559 4.52 65.78 28.94
N ILE A 560 4.00 64.69 28.37
CA ILE A 560 4.06 63.36 28.99
C ILE A 560 5.46 62.77 28.84
N THR A 561 6.08 62.92 27.67
CA THR A 561 7.50 62.56 27.48
C THR A 561 8.37 63.32 28.47
N LYS A 562 8.11 64.63 28.66
CA LYS A 562 8.78 65.43 29.68
C LYS A 562 8.59 64.89 31.10
N TYR A 563 7.36 64.52 31.45
CA TYR A 563 7.06 63.94 32.74
C TYR A 563 7.87 62.66 32.99
N LEU A 564 7.92 61.75 32.00
CA LEU A 564 8.68 60.49 32.11
C LEU A 564 10.19 60.73 32.24
N VAL A 565 10.75 61.73 31.54
CA VAL A 565 12.15 62.14 31.70
C VAL A 565 12.40 62.77 33.07
N ASP A 566 11.53 63.69 33.53
CA ASP A 566 11.67 64.37 34.83
C ASP A 566 11.54 63.38 36.01
N GLN A 567 10.78 62.29 35.85
CA GLN A 567 10.69 61.18 36.83
C GLN A 567 11.86 60.18 36.72
N GLY A 568 12.72 60.30 35.70
CA GLY A 568 13.83 59.38 35.46
C GLY A 568 13.41 58.00 34.95
N LEU A 569 12.20 57.88 34.40
CA LEU A 569 11.70 56.64 33.78
C LEU A 569 12.22 56.48 32.35
N SER A 570 12.29 57.58 31.61
CA SER A 570 12.92 57.63 30.29
C SER A 570 14.42 57.89 30.44
N THR A 571 15.24 57.11 29.75
CA THR A 571 16.70 57.08 29.89
C THR A 571 17.45 57.59 28.66
N VAL A 572 16.76 57.77 27.54
CA VAL A 572 17.33 58.27 26.29
C VAL A 572 17.68 59.76 26.42
N ASP A 573 18.84 60.15 25.89
CA ASP A 573 19.24 61.55 25.76
C ASP A 573 18.54 62.19 24.55
N TRP A 574 17.26 62.54 24.76
CA TRP A 574 16.41 63.11 23.71
C TRP A 574 16.92 64.45 23.15
N GLU A 575 17.79 65.18 23.86
CA GLU A 575 18.36 66.43 23.34
C GLU A 575 19.39 66.19 22.22
N ASN A 576 20.00 64.99 22.20
CA ASN A 576 21.03 64.62 21.22
C ASN A 576 20.64 63.43 20.31
N SER A 577 19.51 62.76 20.57
CA SER A 577 19.01 61.63 19.78
C SER A 577 18.75 62.00 18.31
N ASP A 578 19.26 61.18 17.38
CA ASP A 578 18.98 61.32 15.94
C ASP A 578 17.61 60.73 15.53
N GLY A 579 16.82 60.28 16.52
CA GLY A 579 15.53 59.63 16.35
C GLY A 579 15.60 58.22 16.92
N ASP A 580 15.01 58.01 18.10
CA ASP A 580 15.01 56.73 18.80
C ASP A 580 13.57 56.33 19.22
N LEU A 581 13.40 55.04 19.45
CA LEU A 581 12.22 54.43 20.04
C LEU A 581 12.57 53.93 21.44
N GLU A 582 11.84 54.40 22.47
CA GLU A 582 12.01 53.89 23.84
C GLU A 582 10.72 53.27 24.34
N TYR A 583 10.74 51.96 24.59
CA TYR A 583 9.65 51.23 25.20
C TYR A 583 9.83 51.16 26.72
N ILE A 584 8.80 51.54 27.46
CA ILE A 584 8.77 51.57 28.92
C ILE A 584 7.55 50.77 29.39
N GLU A 585 7.82 49.63 30.00
CA GLU A 585 6.80 48.78 30.62
C GLU A 585 6.27 49.41 31.92
N ASP A 586 4.98 49.20 32.20
CA ASP A 586 4.31 49.59 33.45
C ASP A 586 4.48 51.08 33.83
N ALA A 587 4.70 51.95 32.82
CA ALA A 587 4.97 53.38 33.02
C ALA A 587 3.82 54.09 33.75
N PHE A 588 2.59 53.64 33.54
CA PHE A 588 1.40 54.11 34.24
C PHE A 588 0.58 52.95 34.83
N GLY A 589 1.19 52.19 35.73
CA GLY A 589 0.53 51.06 36.39
C GLY A 589 0.67 49.80 35.56
N THR A 590 -0.39 49.35 34.86
CA THR A 590 -0.36 48.20 33.93
C THR A 590 -0.32 48.62 32.47
N PHE A 591 -0.11 49.91 32.21
CA PHE A 591 -0.10 50.48 30.86
C PHE A 591 1.31 50.90 30.49
N ASP A 592 1.71 50.45 29.31
CA ASP A 592 3.04 50.64 28.77
C ASP A 592 3.09 51.88 27.90
N VAL A 593 4.30 52.40 27.69
CA VAL A 593 4.55 53.59 26.89
C VAL A 593 5.63 53.31 25.84
N LEU A 594 5.37 53.71 24.61
CA LEU A 594 6.36 53.78 23.54
C LEU A 594 6.63 55.24 23.17
N ILE A 595 7.81 55.75 23.50
CA ILE A 595 8.24 57.10 23.12
C ILE A 595 8.84 57.05 21.72
N VAL A 596 8.35 57.93 20.84
CA VAL A 596 8.81 58.10 19.46
C VAL A 596 9.30 59.53 19.31
N ALA A 597 10.61 59.74 19.43
CA ALA A 597 11.16 61.09 19.52
C ALA A 597 12.61 61.19 19.04
N GLY A 598 13.03 62.41 18.73
CA GLY A 598 14.43 62.76 18.53
C GLY A 598 14.70 64.21 18.92
N LYS A 599 15.95 64.65 18.76
CA LYS A 599 16.44 66.01 19.09
C LYS A 599 15.67 67.12 18.42
N ASP A 600 15.11 66.84 17.25
CA ASP A 600 14.29 67.76 16.50
C ASP A 600 13.16 67.02 15.74
N ARG A 601 12.30 67.81 15.12
CA ARG A 601 11.14 67.33 14.36
C ARG A 601 11.50 66.38 13.20
N TYR A 602 12.68 66.51 12.58
CA TYR A 602 13.14 65.63 11.50
C TYR A 602 13.60 64.29 12.06
N ALA A 603 14.34 64.31 13.17
CA ALA A 603 14.71 63.11 13.92
C ALA A 603 13.48 62.33 14.43
N THR A 604 12.48 63.02 15.02
CA THR A 604 11.21 62.39 15.42
C THR A 604 10.47 61.79 14.22
N ARG A 605 10.55 62.42 13.04
CA ARG A 605 9.96 61.89 11.80
C ARG A 605 10.66 60.62 11.34
N ASP A 606 11.97 60.51 11.51
CA ASP A 606 12.70 59.30 11.16
C ASP A 606 12.41 58.16 12.14
N ALA A 607 12.31 58.43 13.46
CA ALA A 607 11.82 57.46 14.45
C ALA A 607 10.39 56.97 14.14
N ALA A 608 9.49 57.86 13.70
CA ALA A 608 8.14 57.48 13.29
C ALA A 608 8.13 56.56 12.05
N LYS A 609 9.05 56.75 11.10
CA LYS A 609 9.20 55.84 9.95
C LYS A 609 9.68 54.46 10.38
N GLU A 610 10.61 54.41 11.33
CA GLU A 610 11.08 53.15 11.91
C GLU A 610 9.93 52.39 12.57
N LEU A 611 9.11 53.07 13.37
CA LEU A 611 7.92 52.46 13.96
C LEU A 611 6.93 51.96 12.89
N MET A 612 6.66 52.72 11.83
CA MET A 612 5.78 52.26 10.76
C MET A 612 6.32 51.01 10.04
N GLN A 613 7.64 50.93 9.83
CA GLN A 613 8.27 49.74 9.26
C GLN A 613 8.16 48.53 10.18
N TYR A 614 8.23 48.74 11.49
CA TYR A 614 8.00 47.71 12.48
C TYR A 614 6.53 47.24 12.48
N LEU A 615 5.57 48.17 12.49
CA LEU A 615 4.13 47.86 12.45
C LEU A 615 3.73 47.09 11.19
N ALA A 616 4.37 47.37 10.04
CA ALA A 616 4.12 46.64 8.80
C ALA A 616 4.60 45.17 8.82
N GLN A 617 5.37 44.77 9.84
CA GLN A 617 5.87 43.41 10.03
C GLN A 617 5.07 42.61 11.07
N LEU A 618 4.13 43.24 11.78
CA LEU A 618 3.20 42.62 12.75
C LEU A 618 1.91 42.14 12.07
#